data_AF-A0A2H4VDC7-F1
#
_entry.id   AF-A0A2H4VDC7-F1
#
_cell.length_a   1.000
_cell.length_b   1.000
_cell.length_c   1.000
_cell.angle_alpha   90.00
_cell.angle_beta   90.00
_cell.angle_gamma   90.00
#
_symmetry.space_group_name_H-M   'P 1'
#
loop_
_entity.id
_entity.type
_entity.pdbx_description
1 polymer ?
#
loop_
_entity_poly.entity_id
_entity_poly.type
_entity_poly.pdbx_seq_one_letter_code
_entity_poly.pdbx_strand_id
1 'polypeptide(L)'
;MEPISLSFLEGITKEQIDILPHATERDEIHKELLYNCIIEDDLVGILKQRKNRYRIYYKHPTKGESHDLVIVIDVKISSTIIIKVVTAYLKQLKEGCVKMKAKYFELVKKYDAQSDILYMHKDMEYKYRESVEMGDKFILDFDSNHKPVALEILDASTFFNVNKLSLKRNFEMKMHVQIEKDRIYLKGLFKFFVHNKKCPSAFAQDTANDIDAPLLATSFEMATA
;
A
#
# COMPACT_ATOMS: atom_id res chain seq x y z
N MET A 1 -4.37 3.16 -16.86
CA MET A 1 -5.23 3.20 -15.65
C MET A 1 -4.71 4.31 -14.78
N GLU A 2 -5.54 5.30 -14.45
CA GLU A 2 -5.20 6.31 -13.44
C GLU A 2 -4.97 5.63 -12.09
N PRO A 3 -3.97 6.07 -11.30
CA PRO A 3 -3.79 5.60 -9.93
C PRO A 3 -5.06 5.87 -9.11
N ILE A 4 -5.46 4.92 -8.26
CA ILE A 4 -6.61 5.08 -7.36
C ILE A 4 -6.10 5.84 -6.14
N SER A 5 -6.43 7.13 -6.04
CA SER A 5 -6.21 7.88 -4.78
C SER A 5 -7.15 7.36 -3.70
N LEU A 6 -6.61 7.05 -2.52
CA LEU A 6 -7.34 6.62 -1.33
C LEU A 6 -7.68 7.78 -0.38
N SER A 7 -7.31 9.01 -0.73
CA SER A 7 -7.52 10.19 0.13
C SER A 7 -8.98 10.44 0.49
N PHE A 8 -9.93 9.80 -0.18
CA PHE A 8 -11.35 9.87 0.16
C PHE A 8 -11.74 9.04 1.40
N LEU A 9 -10.87 8.17 1.90
CA LEU A 9 -11.06 7.43 3.15
C LEU A 9 -10.38 8.12 4.35
N GLU A 10 -9.46 9.05 4.09
CA GLU A 10 -8.72 9.73 5.16
C GLU A 10 -9.64 10.68 5.94
N GLY A 11 -9.70 10.50 7.26
CA GLY A 11 -10.49 11.34 8.15
C GLY A 11 -12.01 11.27 7.91
N ILE A 12 -12.51 10.20 7.27
CA ILE A 12 -13.94 10.00 7.03
C ILE A 12 -14.67 9.80 8.38
N THR A 13 -15.79 10.50 8.58
CA THR A 13 -16.62 10.31 9.78
C THR A 13 -17.87 9.47 9.50
N LYS A 14 -18.54 9.03 10.57
CA LYS A 14 -19.77 8.21 10.49
C LYS A 14 -20.88 8.91 9.70
N GLU A 15 -20.98 10.24 9.79
CA GLU A 15 -21.99 11.07 9.10
C GLU A 15 -21.76 11.11 7.58
N GLN A 16 -20.53 10.85 7.14
CA GLN A 16 -20.16 10.81 5.72
C GLN A 16 -20.38 9.44 5.09
N ILE A 17 -20.81 8.45 5.88
CA ILE A 17 -21.01 7.06 5.44
C ILE A 17 -22.51 6.74 5.45
N ASP A 18 -23.07 6.54 4.26
CA ASP A 18 -24.46 6.19 4.03
C ASP A 18 -24.58 4.69 3.71
N ILE A 19 -24.97 3.88 4.70
CA ILE A 19 -25.17 2.44 4.54
C ILE A 19 -26.58 2.17 4.02
N LEU A 20 -26.69 1.75 2.76
CA LEU A 20 -27.97 1.44 2.13
C LEU A 20 -28.69 0.29 2.88
N PRO A 21 -30.05 0.26 2.89
CA PRO A 21 -30.80 -0.75 3.63
C PRO A 21 -30.40 -2.19 3.31
N HIS A 22 -30.16 -2.48 2.03
CA HIS A 22 -29.79 -3.80 1.54
C HIS A 22 -28.30 -4.12 1.66
N ALA A 23 -27.49 -3.19 2.18
CA ALA A 23 -26.06 -3.36 2.16
C ALA A 23 -25.59 -4.56 3.00
N THR A 24 -26.36 -4.93 4.02
CA THR A 24 -26.06 -5.98 4.99
C THR A 24 -26.96 -7.21 4.85
N GLU A 25 -27.73 -7.33 3.77
CA GLU A 25 -28.71 -8.44 3.61
C GLU A 25 -28.07 -9.74 3.14
N ARG A 26 -26.89 -9.67 2.50
CA ARG A 26 -26.28 -10.83 1.85
C ARG A 26 -25.65 -11.82 2.82
N ASP A 27 -25.10 -11.31 3.92
CA ASP A 27 -24.49 -12.05 5.01
C ASP A 27 -24.85 -11.33 6.31
N GLU A 28 -24.80 -12.01 7.47
CA GLU A 28 -25.03 -11.40 8.79
C GLU A 28 -23.90 -10.43 9.16
N ILE A 29 -23.90 -9.25 8.52
CA ILE A 29 -22.91 -8.20 8.69
C ILE A 29 -23.59 -7.04 9.41
N HIS A 30 -23.12 -6.69 10.60
CA HIS A 30 -23.69 -5.57 11.35
C HIS A 30 -23.20 -4.23 10.79
N LYS A 31 -24.07 -3.21 10.79
CA LYS A 31 -23.69 -1.86 10.34
C LYS A 31 -22.49 -1.29 11.11
N GLU A 32 -22.40 -1.58 12.41
CA GLU A 32 -21.28 -1.11 13.23
C GLU A 32 -19.93 -1.67 12.78
N LEU A 33 -19.91 -2.92 12.30
CA LEU A 33 -18.72 -3.50 11.69
C LEU A 33 -18.29 -2.71 10.44
N LEU A 34 -19.24 -2.29 9.60
CA LEU A 34 -18.95 -1.52 8.40
C LEU A 34 -18.38 -0.13 8.72
N TYR A 35 -18.91 0.54 9.75
CA TYR A 35 -18.37 1.82 10.19
C TYR A 35 -16.95 1.67 10.72
N ASN A 36 -16.72 0.73 11.63
CA ASN A 36 -15.39 0.47 12.18
C ASN A 36 -14.39 0.14 11.08
N CYS A 37 -14.77 -0.71 10.12
CA CYS A 37 -13.87 -1.05 9.03
C CYS A 37 -13.53 0.15 8.14
N ILE A 38 -14.49 1.01 7.83
CA ILE A 38 -14.27 2.15 6.91
C ILE A 38 -13.49 3.29 7.58
N ILE A 39 -13.71 3.51 8.88
CA ILE A 39 -13.14 4.63 9.63
C ILE A 39 -11.79 4.25 10.26
N GLU A 40 -11.71 3.08 10.90
CA GLU A 40 -10.62 2.72 11.81
C GLU A 40 -9.69 1.65 11.25
N ASP A 41 -10.20 0.69 10.47
CA ASP A 41 -9.41 -0.46 10.07
C ASP A 41 -8.47 -0.20 8.88
N ASP A 42 -7.36 -0.92 8.90
CA ASP A 42 -6.43 -0.98 7.78
C ASP A 42 -7.07 -1.67 6.56
N LEU A 43 -7.28 -0.90 5.50
CA LEU A 43 -7.69 -1.42 4.18
C LEU A 43 -6.72 -2.50 3.67
N VAL A 44 -7.22 -3.71 3.40
CA VAL A 44 -6.44 -4.83 2.84
C VAL A 44 -6.30 -4.73 1.33
N GLY A 45 -7.23 -4.06 0.66
CA GLY A 45 -7.11 -3.80 -0.77
C GLY A 45 -8.28 -3.02 -1.36
N ILE A 46 -8.10 -2.54 -2.58
CA ILE A 46 -9.13 -1.82 -3.34
C ILE A 46 -9.20 -2.27 -4.79
N LEU A 47 -10.38 -2.20 -5.39
CA LEU A 47 -10.60 -2.42 -6.81
C LEU A 47 -11.64 -1.46 -7.35
N LYS A 48 -11.23 -0.56 -8.25
CA LYS A 48 -12.14 0.27 -9.02
C LYS A 48 -13.00 -0.61 -9.94
N GLN A 49 -14.32 -0.49 -9.82
CA GLN A 49 -15.31 -1.19 -10.66
C GLN A 49 -15.76 -0.32 -11.82
N ARG A 50 -15.96 0.98 -11.56
CA ARG A 50 -16.31 2.04 -12.52
C ARG A 50 -15.95 3.40 -11.92
N LYS A 51 -16.23 4.49 -12.64
CA LYS A 51 -15.78 5.87 -12.34
C LYS A 51 -15.70 6.20 -10.83
N ASN A 52 -16.76 5.92 -10.08
CA ASN A 52 -16.89 6.23 -8.65
C ASN A 52 -17.19 5.03 -7.76
N ARG A 53 -17.12 3.80 -8.30
CA ARG A 53 -17.48 2.59 -7.54
C ARG A 53 -16.24 1.78 -7.25
N TYR A 54 -16.08 1.37 -6.00
CA TYR A 54 -14.95 0.59 -5.53
C TYR A 54 -15.41 -0.64 -4.77
N ARG A 55 -14.66 -1.73 -4.87
CA ARG A 55 -14.67 -2.80 -3.87
C ARG A 55 -13.48 -2.57 -2.96
N ILE A 56 -13.74 -2.36 -1.68
CA ILE A 56 -12.73 -2.30 -0.63
C ILE A 56 -12.76 -3.61 0.14
N TYR A 57 -11.59 -4.06 0.58
CA TYR A 57 -11.37 -5.36 1.21
C TYR A 57 -10.79 -5.13 2.60
N TYR A 58 -11.34 -5.81 3.60
CA TYR A 58 -10.88 -5.80 4.97
C TYR A 58 -10.74 -7.23 5.49
N LYS A 59 -9.85 -7.43 6.46
CA LYS A 59 -9.78 -8.70 7.19
C LYS A 59 -11.00 -8.77 8.11
N HIS A 60 -11.80 -9.84 8.03
CA HIS A 60 -12.96 -9.95 8.92
C HIS A 60 -12.49 -10.12 10.39
N PRO A 61 -13.01 -9.38 11.37
CA PRO A 61 -12.50 -9.42 12.74
C PRO A 61 -12.52 -10.81 13.39
N THR A 62 -13.56 -11.59 13.10
CA THR A 62 -13.74 -12.95 13.67
C THR A 62 -13.53 -14.09 12.67
N LYS A 63 -13.45 -13.79 11.37
CA LYS A 63 -13.38 -14.80 10.29
C LYS A 63 -12.16 -14.59 9.39
N GLY A 64 -11.23 -13.74 9.79
CA GLY A 64 -10.14 -13.24 8.95
C GLY A 64 -9.15 -14.30 8.47
N GLU A 65 -9.19 -15.52 9.01
CA GLU A 65 -8.39 -16.66 8.53
C GLU A 65 -9.06 -17.43 7.38
N SER A 66 -10.37 -17.26 7.19
CA SER A 66 -11.14 -17.98 6.18
C SER A 66 -11.89 -17.07 5.22
N HIS A 67 -12.12 -15.81 5.58
CA HIS A 67 -12.93 -14.87 4.82
C HIS A 67 -12.39 -13.43 4.88
N ASP A 68 -12.41 -12.76 3.72
CA ASP A 68 -12.34 -11.29 3.64
C ASP A 68 -13.73 -10.70 3.82
N LEU A 69 -13.82 -9.53 4.47
CA LEU A 69 -14.98 -8.65 4.36
C LEU A 69 -14.83 -7.77 3.12
N VAL A 70 -15.74 -7.91 2.16
CA VAL A 70 -15.78 -7.07 0.96
C VAL A 70 -16.89 -6.05 1.11
N ILE A 71 -16.55 -4.77 0.98
CA ILE A 71 -17.52 -3.67 0.99
C ILE A 71 -17.49 -3.00 -0.39
N VAL A 72 -18.65 -2.83 -1.00
CA VAL A 72 -18.82 -2.12 -2.28
C VAL A 72 -19.31 -0.72 -1.97
N ILE A 73 -18.53 0.27 -2.36
CA ILE A 73 -18.83 1.68 -2.10
C ILE A 73 -18.98 2.47 -3.40
N ASP A 74 -19.89 3.44 -3.40
CA ASP A 74 -19.92 4.54 -4.36
C ASP A 74 -19.44 5.82 -3.65
N VAL A 75 -18.42 6.47 -4.20
CA VAL A 75 -17.85 7.71 -3.64
C VAL A 75 -18.39 8.91 -4.41
N LYS A 76 -19.02 9.84 -3.69
CA LYS A 76 -19.46 11.12 -4.24
C LYS A 76 -18.57 12.23 -3.69
N ILE A 77 -17.83 12.88 -4.58
CA ILE A 77 -16.97 14.02 -4.24
C ILE A 77 -17.67 15.29 -4.75
N SER A 78 -17.95 16.20 -3.83
CA SER A 78 -18.51 17.53 -4.11
C SER A 78 -17.81 18.56 -3.22
N SER A 79 -18.52 19.30 -2.37
CA SER A 79 -17.94 20.08 -1.26
C SER A 79 -17.55 19.22 -0.06
N THR A 80 -18.15 18.03 0.04
CA THR A 80 -17.91 17.03 1.08
C THR A 80 -17.83 15.66 0.42
N ILE A 81 -17.04 14.76 0.99
CA ILE A 81 -16.94 13.37 0.54
C ILE A 81 -18.06 12.59 1.21
N ILE A 82 -18.84 11.86 0.41
CA ILE A 82 -19.86 10.92 0.88
C ILE A 82 -19.57 9.53 0.33
N ILE A 83 -19.50 8.56 1.22
CA ILE A 83 -19.34 7.13 0.92
C ILE A 83 -20.70 6.47 1.05
N LYS A 84 -21.24 5.98 -0.07
CA LYS A 84 -22.45 5.14 -0.06
C LYS A 84 -22.05 3.67 -0.04
N VAL A 85 -22.35 2.96 1.03
CA VAL A 85 -22.14 1.51 1.10
C VAL A 85 -23.29 0.83 0.39
N VAL A 86 -23.00 0.27 -0.78
CA VAL A 86 -23.98 -0.37 -1.67
C VAL A 86 -24.27 -1.80 -1.21
N THR A 87 -23.23 -2.56 -0.91
CA THR A 87 -23.35 -3.94 -0.42
C THR A 87 -22.08 -4.37 0.28
N ALA A 88 -22.20 -5.21 1.30
CA ALA A 88 -21.12 -5.89 1.97
C ALA A 88 -21.38 -7.40 1.96
N TYR A 89 -20.33 -8.18 1.86
CA TYR A 89 -20.40 -9.63 1.89
C TYR A 89 -19.08 -10.27 2.30
N LEU A 90 -19.16 -11.49 2.79
CA LEU A 90 -18.01 -12.32 3.10
C LEU A 90 -17.52 -13.02 1.83
N LYS A 91 -16.22 -12.98 1.61
CA LYS A 91 -15.57 -13.68 0.51
C LYS A 91 -14.60 -14.70 1.06
N GLN A 92 -14.91 -15.98 0.84
CA GLN A 92 -14.04 -17.08 1.25
C GLN A 92 -12.65 -16.94 0.61
N LEU A 93 -11.62 -17.12 1.42
CA LEU A 93 -10.24 -17.23 1.00
C LEU A 93 -10.08 -18.58 0.28
N LYS A 94 -9.54 -18.58 -0.94
CA LYS A 94 -9.23 -19.84 -1.63
C LYS A 94 -7.94 -20.40 -1.03
N GLU A 95 -7.97 -21.66 -0.58
CA GLU A 95 -6.75 -22.41 -0.25
C GLU A 95 -5.77 -22.33 -1.43
N GLY A 96 -4.52 -21.92 -1.15
CA GLY A 96 -3.48 -21.77 -2.16
C GLY A 96 -3.51 -20.48 -3.00
N CYS A 97 -4.33 -19.47 -2.65
CA CYS A 97 -4.31 -18.19 -3.37
C CYS A 97 -4.38 -16.98 -2.42
N VAL A 98 -3.25 -16.64 -1.82
CA VAL A 98 -3.03 -15.32 -1.19
C VAL A 98 -2.94 -14.29 -2.33
N LYS A 99 -4.07 -13.69 -2.70
CA LYS A 99 -4.08 -12.45 -3.50
C LYS A 99 -4.20 -11.27 -2.56
N MET A 100 -3.08 -10.89 -1.94
CA MET A 100 -2.90 -9.58 -1.34
C MET A 100 -2.95 -8.54 -2.46
N LYS A 101 -3.95 -7.66 -2.44
CA LYS A 101 -3.96 -6.49 -3.31
C LYS A 101 -3.14 -5.41 -2.63
N ALA A 102 -2.11 -4.95 -3.33
CA ALA A 102 -1.32 -3.75 -3.04
C ALA A 102 -2.13 -2.65 -2.30
N LYS A 103 -1.89 -2.45 -1.01
CA LYS A 103 -2.20 -1.19 -0.31
C LYS A 103 -1.16 -0.17 -0.79
N TYR A 104 -1.58 0.98 -1.28
CA TYR A 104 -0.65 2.06 -1.66
C TYR A 104 -0.44 2.96 -0.45
N PHE A 105 0.81 3.26 -0.12
CA PHE A 105 1.18 4.23 0.91
C PHE A 105 1.91 5.39 0.27
N GLU A 106 1.63 6.60 0.73
CA GLU A 106 2.47 7.76 0.43
C GLU A 106 3.79 7.63 1.20
N LEU A 107 4.87 7.95 0.50
CA LEU A 107 6.23 7.87 1.02
C LEU A 107 6.83 9.27 1.11
N VAL A 108 7.45 9.57 2.24
CA VAL A 108 8.38 10.67 2.37
C VAL A 108 9.73 10.25 1.82
N LYS A 109 10.27 11.08 0.93
CA LYS A 109 11.56 10.88 0.30
C LYS A 109 12.62 11.78 0.92
N LYS A 110 13.79 11.22 1.21
CA LYS A 110 15.00 11.94 1.59
C LYS A 110 16.18 11.43 0.75
N TYR A 111 17.01 12.33 0.26
CA TYR A 111 18.21 11.96 -0.48
C TYR A 111 19.41 12.73 0.06
N ASP A 112 20.40 12.00 0.56
CA ASP A 112 21.69 12.56 0.99
C ASP A 112 22.71 12.43 -0.14
N ALA A 113 23.11 13.58 -0.69
CA ALA A 113 24.08 13.63 -1.78
C ALA A 113 25.53 13.37 -1.34
N GLN A 114 25.84 13.51 -0.05
CA GLN A 114 27.19 13.26 0.48
C GLN A 114 27.47 11.76 0.54
N SER A 115 26.56 11.00 1.16
CA SER A 115 26.63 9.55 1.27
C SER A 115 26.06 8.80 0.05
N ASP A 116 25.38 9.49 -0.86
CA ASP A 116 24.67 8.92 -2.02
C ASP A 116 23.58 7.90 -1.64
N ILE A 117 22.79 8.26 -0.62
CA ILE A 117 21.76 7.42 -0.04
C ILE A 117 20.38 7.98 -0.38
N LEU A 118 19.54 7.15 -1.01
CA LEU A 118 18.11 7.42 -1.20
C LEU A 118 17.31 6.68 -0.13
N TYR A 119 16.71 7.42 0.78
CA TYR A 119 15.85 6.91 1.85
C TYR A 119 14.39 7.29 1.59
N MET A 120 13.49 6.31 1.65
CA MET A 120 12.06 6.50 1.49
C MET A 120 11.33 5.80 2.61
N HIS A 121 10.45 6.49 3.32
CA HIS A 121 9.69 5.90 4.43
C HIS A 121 8.21 6.29 4.36
N LYS A 122 7.34 5.50 4.98
CA LYS A 122 5.91 5.84 5.10
C LYS A 122 5.73 7.20 5.76
N ASP A 123 4.77 7.97 5.24
CA ASP A 123 4.35 9.26 5.82
C ASP A 123 3.32 9.07 6.94
N MET A 124 3.68 8.26 7.95
CA MET A 124 2.89 8.04 9.15
C MET A 124 3.80 7.53 10.28
N GLU A 125 3.38 7.70 11.53
CA GLU A 125 4.09 7.11 12.65
C GLU A 125 4.04 5.57 12.58
N TYR A 126 5.19 4.96 12.84
CA TYR A 126 5.34 3.51 13.01
C TYR A 126 6.38 3.23 14.07
N LYS A 127 6.23 2.11 14.78
CA LYS A 127 7.23 1.65 15.74
C LYS A 127 8.23 0.75 15.03
N TYR A 128 9.45 1.24 14.84
CA TYR A 128 10.55 0.46 14.27
C TYR A 128 10.77 -0.84 15.04
N ARG A 129 11.13 -1.90 14.32
CA ARG A 129 11.52 -3.18 14.90
C ARG A 129 12.91 -3.59 14.47
N GLU A 130 13.10 -3.79 13.16
CA GLU A 130 14.34 -4.32 12.60
C GLU A 130 14.46 -3.97 11.11
N SER A 131 15.67 -4.16 10.57
CA SER A 131 16.02 -3.90 9.18
C SER A 131 16.55 -5.18 8.54
N VAL A 132 16.23 -5.37 7.26
CA VAL A 132 16.73 -6.49 6.47
C VAL A 132 17.55 -5.97 5.30
N GLU A 133 18.80 -6.40 5.22
CA GLU A 133 19.67 -6.13 4.08
C GLU A 133 19.29 -7.05 2.90
N MET A 134 19.13 -6.46 1.71
CA MET A 134 18.74 -7.14 0.48
C MET A 134 19.85 -6.97 -0.57
N GLY A 135 20.91 -7.76 -0.43
CA GLY A 135 22.16 -7.57 -1.17
C GLY A 135 22.91 -6.32 -0.72
N ASP A 136 23.91 -5.90 -1.48
CA ASP A 136 24.88 -4.88 -1.03
C ASP A 136 24.35 -3.44 -0.98
N LYS A 137 23.15 -3.19 -1.50
CA LYS A 137 22.67 -1.82 -1.78
C LYS A 137 21.31 -1.48 -1.21
N PHE A 138 20.58 -2.43 -0.63
CA PHE A 138 19.20 -2.21 -0.23
C PHE A 138 19.02 -2.61 1.22
N ILE A 139 18.33 -1.76 1.98
CA ILE A 139 17.96 -2.03 3.37
C ILE A 139 16.46 -1.75 3.51
N LEU A 140 15.70 -2.78 3.88
CA LEU A 140 14.25 -2.71 4.04
C LEU A 140 13.90 -2.73 5.53
N ASP A 141 13.25 -1.67 6.00
CA ASP A 141 12.88 -1.54 7.42
C ASP A 141 11.48 -2.07 7.69
N PHE A 142 11.32 -2.70 8.84
CA PHE A 142 10.08 -3.29 9.33
C PHE A 142 9.61 -2.64 10.63
N ASP A 143 8.29 -2.50 10.76
CA ASP A 143 7.67 -2.10 12.02
C ASP A 143 7.48 -3.29 12.98
N SER A 144 7.01 -3.00 14.19
CA SER A 144 6.69 -4.00 15.22
C SER A 144 5.67 -5.07 14.79
N ASN A 145 4.91 -4.82 13.72
CA ASN A 145 3.95 -5.75 13.12
C ASN A 145 4.52 -6.48 11.90
N HIS A 146 5.84 -6.38 11.64
CA HIS A 146 6.52 -6.90 10.45
C HIS A 146 5.98 -6.36 9.13
N LYS A 147 5.41 -5.15 9.12
CA LYS A 147 5.07 -4.47 7.87
C LYS A 147 6.31 -3.72 7.37
N PRO A 148 6.66 -3.79 6.08
CA PRO A 148 7.67 -2.93 5.51
C PRO A 148 7.23 -1.46 5.63
N VAL A 149 8.13 -0.59 6.07
CA VAL A 149 7.85 0.83 6.37
C VAL A 149 8.84 1.79 5.76
N ALA A 150 10.07 1.36 5.45
CA ALA A 150 11.04 2.20 4.75
C ALA A 150 11.97 1.37 3.87
N LEU A 151 12.56 2.02 2.87
CA LEU A 151 13.60 1.48 2.00
C LEU A 151 14.74 2.49 1.93
N GLU A 152 15.95 2.00 2.17
CA GLU A 152 17.21 2.69 1.91
C GLU A 152 17.91 2.06 0.70
N ILE A 153 18.43 2.89 -0.20
CA ILE A 153 19.20 2.47 -1.37
C ILE A 153 20.56 3.18 -1.32
N LEU A 154 21.63 2.40 -1.18
CA LEU A 154 23.02 2.84 -1.15
C LEU A 154 23.58 3.00 -2.57
N ASP A 155 24.54 3.90 -2.73
CA ASP A 155 25.12 4.29 -4.03
C ASP A 155 24.03 4.58 -5.08
N ALA A 156 22.94 5.25 -4.68
CA ALA A 156 21.73 5.37 -5.47
C ALA A 156 21.98 5.98 -6.86
N SER A 157 22.88 6.95 -6.97
CA SER A 157 23.21 7.59 -8.26
C SER A 157 23.86 6.61 -9.22
N THR A 158 24.75 5.76 -8.70
CA THR A 158 25.44 4.72 -9.47
C THR A 158 24.47 3.59 -9.82
N PHE A 159 23.67 3.14 -8.85
CA PHE A 159 22.72 2.05 -9.04
C PHE A 159 21.69 2.37 -10.14
N PHE A 160 21.09 3.56 -10.08
CA PHE A 160 20.09 3.98 -11.05
C PHE A 160 20.68 4.59 -12.33
N ASN A 161 21.99 4.78 -12.38
CA ASN A 161 22.70 5.48 -13.46
C ASN A 161 22.08 6.86 -13.76
N VAL A 162 21.85 7.64 -12.71
CA VAL A 162 21.31 9.01 -12.79
C VAL A 162 22.16 9.96 -11.96
N ASN A 163 22.22 11.23 -12.37
CA ASN A 163 22.95 12.20 -11.57
C ASN A 163 22.25 12.47 -10.21
N LYS A 164 23.04 12.88 -9.22
CA LYS A 164 22.55 13.21 -7.86
C LYS A 164 21.45 14.28 -7.86
N LEU A 165 21.42 15.18 -8.84
CA LEU A 165 20.39 16.21 -8.96
C LEU A 165 19.03 15.62 -9.36
N SER A 166 18.99 14.60 -10.21
CA SER A 166 17.79 13.85 -10.57
C SER A 166 17.24 13.08 -9.36
N LEU A 167 18.12 12.59 -8.48
CA LEU A 167 17.72 11.98 -7.20
C LEU A 167 17.22 12.99 -6.18
N LYS A 168 17.63 14.26 -6.22
CA LYS A 168 17.05 15.34 -5.39
C LYS A 168 15.64 15.74 -5.84
N ARG A 169 15.36 15.69 -7.14
CA ARG A 169 14.05 16.07 -7.72
C ARG A 169 12.97 15.02 -7.46
N ASN A 170 11.70 15.41 -7.62
CA ASN A 170 10.58 14.48 -7.59
C ASN A 170 10.72 13.44 -8.71
N PHE A 171 10.35 12.21 -8.43
CA PHE A 171 10.32 11.10 -9.38
C PHE A 171 9.06 10.27 -9.14
N GLU A 172 8.67 9.47 -10.13
CA GLU A 172 7.63 8.46 -9.91
C GLU A 172 8.27 7.16 -9.44
N MET A 173 7.56 6.41 -8.60
CA MET A 173 8.00 5.10 -8.14
C MET A 173 6.81 4.17 -8.00
N LYS A 174 7.00 2.90 -8.37
CA LYS A 174 6.19 1.77 -7.93
C LYS A 174 7.10 0.74 -7.29
N MET A 175 6.73 0.25 -6.12
CA MET A 175 7.49 -0.76 -5.40
C MET A 175 6.55 -1.86 -4.94
N HIS A 176 7.01 -3.10 -4.95
CA HIS A 176 6.28 -4.27 -4.50
C HIS A 176 7.18 -5.08 -3.57
N VAL A 177 6.67 -5.39 -2.38
CA VAL A 177 7.32 -6.28 -1.42
C VAL A 177 6.45 -7.51 -1.26
N GLN A 178 7.03 -8.68 -1.39
CA GLN A 178 6.40 -9.98 -1.16
C GLN A 178 7.23 -10.76 -0.16
N ILE A 179 6.62 -11.15 0.95
CA ILE A 179 7.19 -11.97 2.01
C ILE A 179 6.57 -13.35 1.90
N GLU A 180 7.43 -14.33 1.68
CA GLU A 180 7.12 -15.76 1.74
C GLU A 180 7.74 -16.37 2.98
N LYS A 181 7.44 -17.65 3.23
CA LYS A 181 7.93 -18.34 4.42
C LYS A 181 9.45 -18.20 4.61
N ASP A 182 10.21 -18.43 3.54
CA ASP A 182 11.68 -18.53 3.61
C ASP A 182 12.41 -17.38 2.88
N ARG A 183 11.68 -16.48 2.20
CA ARG A 183 12.23 -15.43 1.33
C ARG A 183 11.43 -14.13 1.40
N ILE A 184 12.13 -13.01 1.28
CA ILE A 184 11.55 -11.68 1.06
C ILE A 184 11.98 -11.20 -0.33
N TYR A 185 11.02 -10.77 -1.14
CA TYR A 185 11.22 -10.25 -2.49
C TYR A 185 10.84 -8.78 -2.55
N LEU A 186 11.67 -7.99 -3.23
CA LEU A 186 11.48 -6.57 -3.45
C LEU A 186 11.61 -6.29 -4.95
N LYS A 187 10.60 -5.64 -5.54
CA LYS A 187 10.63 -5.18 -6.95
C LYS A 187 10.31 -3.71 -7.01
N GLY A 188 11.10 -2.94 -7.75
CA GLY A 188 10.93 -1.51 -7.90
C GLY A 188 10.94 -1.06 -9.35
N LEU A 189 10.18 -0.02 -9.66
CA LEU A 189 10.22 0.74 -10.92
C LEU A 189 10.21 2.22 -10.58
N PHE A 190 11.33 2.88 -10.80
CA PHE A 190 11.52 4.32 -10.67
C PHE A 190 11.40 4.97 -12.05
N LYS A 191 10.89 6.20 -12.11
CA LYS A 191 10.97 7.05 -13.30
C LYS A 191 11.52 8.40 -12.91
N PHE A 192 12.82 8.57 -13.13
CA PHE A 192 13.52 9.81 -12.86
C PHE A 192 13.34 10.79 -14.02
N PHE A 193 13.40 12.09 -13.71
CA PHE A 193 13.47 13.13 -14.74
C PHE A 193 14.93 13.46 -15.04
N VAL A 194 15.38 13.13 -16.26
CA VAL A 194 16.70 13.48 -16.81
C VAL A 194 16.48 14.32 -18.06
N HIS A 195 16.95 15.57 -18.06
CA HIS A 195 16.71 16.54 -19.15
C HIS A 195 15.22 16.61 -19.58
N ASN A 196 14.31 16.67 -18.59
CA ASN A 196 12.84 16.67 -18.76
C ASN A 196 12.24 15.43 -19.44
N LYS A 197 13.02 14.35 -19.59
CA LYS A 197 12.53 13.06 -20.05
C LYS A 197 12.41 12.11 -18.86
N LYS A 198 11.33 11.33 -18.84
CA LYS A 198 11.15 10.24 -17.86
C LYS A 198 12.03 9.07 -18.27
N CYS A 199 13.02 8.75 -17.44
CA CYS A 199 13.93 7.63 -17.60
C CYS A 199 13.52 6.53 -16.61
N PRO A 200 12.89 5.44 -17.07
CA PRO A 200 12.53 4.33 -16.20
C PRO A 200 13.79 3.56 -15.77
N SER A 201 13.83 3.15 -14.50
CA SER A 201 14.84 2.24 -13.96
C SER A 201 14.15 1.23 -13.06
N ALA A 202 14.33 -0.06 -13.37
CA ALA A 202 13.66 -1.16 -12.69
C ALA A 202 14.68 -2.04 -11.98
N PHE A 203 14.27 -2.64 -10.86
CA PHE A 203 15.08 -3.60 -10.14
C PHE A 203 14.23 -4.69 -9.49
N ALA A 204 14.89 -5.80 -9.19
CA ALA A 204 14.37 -6.87 -8.36
C ALA A 204 15.51 -7.35 -7.44
N GLN A 205 15.20 -7.53 -6.17
CA GLN A 205 16.08 -8.04 -5.14
C GLN A 205 15.33 -9.05 -4.30
N ASP A 206 16.05 -9.96 -3.67
CA ASP A 206 15.50 -10.89 -2.71
C ASP A 206 16.54 -11.33 -1.69
N THR A 207 16.06 -11.78 -0.53
CA THR A 207 16.89 -12.23 0.59
C THR A 207 16.14 -13.29 1.39
N ALA A 208 16.84 -13.97 2.30
CA ALA A 208 16.22 -14.92 3.20
C ALA A 208 15.27 -14.22 4.18
N ASN A 209 14.17 -14.87 4.55
CA ASN A 209 13.26 -14.37 5.58
C ASN A 209 13.76 -14.74 6.99
N ASP A 210 14.93 -14.22 7.36
CA ASP A 210 15.60 -14.56 8.63
C ASP A 210 14.97 -13.87 9.86
N ILE A 211 14.00 -12.99 9.61
CA ILE A 211 13.25 -12.26 10.65
C ILE A 211 11.91 -12.92 11.01
N ASP A 212 11.63 -14.10 10.43
CA ASP A 212 10.37 -14.84 10.57
C ASP A 212 9.13 -13.98 10.29
N ALA A 213 9.24 -13.04 9.33
CA ALA A 213 8.12 -12.17 8.98
C ALA A 213 6.96 -12.99 8.39
N PRO A 214 5.70 -12.68 8.74
CA PRO A 214 4.55 -13.38 8.23
C PRO A 214 4.36 -13.11 6.73
N LEU A 215 3.70 -14.06 6.05
CA LEU A 215 3.30 -13.95 4.66
C LEU A 215 2.58 -12.62 4.39
N LEU A 216 3.13 -11.84 3.45
CA LEU A 216 2.66 -10.49 3.14
C LEU A 216 2.92 -10.18 1.67
N ALA A 217 2.01 -9.47 1.00
CA ALA A 217 2.35 -8.75 -0.23
C ALA A 217 1.82 -7.32 -0.15
N THR A 218 2.70 -6.34 -0.32
CA THR A 218 2.35 -4.92 -0.24
C THR A 218 2.97 -4.16 -1.40
N SER A 219 2.50 -2.95 -1.68
CA SER A 219 3.13 -2.10 -2.68
C SER A 219 3.21 -0.67 -2.19
N PHE A 220 4.06 0.12 -2.83
CA PHE A 220 4.22 1.52 -2.51
C PHE A 220 4.26 2.29 -3.80
N GLU A 221 3.64 3.46 -3.81
CA GLU A 221 3.65 4.33 -4.97
C GLU A 221 3.99 5.75 -4.56
N MET A 222 4.85 6.37 -5.34
CA MET A 222 5.12 7.80 -5.28
C MET A 222 4.80 8.35 -6.66
N ALA A 223 3.88 9.32 -6.73
CA ALA A 223 3.54 10.00 -7.95
C ALA A 223 3.93 11.48 -7.83
N THR A 224 4.37 12.07 -8.93
CA THR A 224 4.57 13.52 -8.99
C THR A 224 3.22 14.18 -9.23
N ALA A 225 2.82 15.11 -8.34
CA ALA A 225 1.74 16.06 -8.60
C ALA A 225 2.08 17.02 -9.75
#